data_AF-A0A4Q5WSL7-F1
#
_entry.id   AF-A0A4Q5WSL7-F1
#
_cell.length_a   1.000
_cell.length_b   1.000
_cell.length_c   1.000
_cell.angle_alpha   90.00
_cell.angle_beta   90.00
_cell.angle_gamma   90.00
#
_symmetry.space_group_name_H-M   'P 1'
#
loop_
_entity.id
_entity.type
_entity.pdbx_description
1 polymer ?
#
loop_
_entity_poly.entity_id
_entity_poly.type
_entity_poly.pdbx_seq_one_letter_code
_entity_poly.pdbx_strand_id
1 'polypeptide(L)'
;MNARSDLDLSPIGNCAVNALIDRQGTFVWSCLPRPDGEPVLSALLGPRCAAAGEAGVWSITCVDLASSEQAYLRNTAVLRTVLRDQRGAALEIIDFAPRLRQHSRIHRPAAFFRIVRPITGAPRITMRFRPTADYGERLATARVGSNHASFECGGAAIRLTTNAPVSHIVQERTFRLETPLAFYLGPDEPYPADIAADAERMLAGTCEDWREWVRTLSLPLDWQEAVIRAAIALKLCMFEETGAIIAAMTTSIP
;
A
#
# COMPACT_ATOMS: atom_id res chain seq x y z
N MET A 1 -11.42 14.90 -15.48
CA MET A 1 -10.91 16.03 -14.68
C MET A 1 -9.54 15.62 -14.19
N ASN A 2 -8.48 16.26 -14.66
CA ASN A 2 -7.12 16.05 -14.13
C ASN A 2 -7.13 16.49 -12.67
N ALA A 3 -7.28 15.54 -11.75
CA ALA A 3 -6.96 15.78 -10.36
C ALA A 3 -5.47 16.13 -10.32
N ARG A 4 -5.16 17.41 -10.08
CA ARG A 4 -3.81 17.79 -9.66
C ARG A 4 -3.45 16.87 -8.50
N SER A 5 -2.31 16.22 -8.61
CA SER A 5 -1.64 15.56 -7.48
C SER A 5 -1.47 16.60 -6.38
N ASP A 6 -2.35 16.60 -5.39
CA ASP A 6 -2.09 17.30 -4.14
C ASP A 6 -1.16 16.42 -3.30
N LEU A 7 -0.21 17.03 -2.59
CA LEU A 7 0.80 16.33 -1.80
C LEU A 7 0.26 15.84 -0.44
N ASP A 8 -1.06 15.81 -0.29
CA ASP A 8 -1.76 15.18 0.83
C ASP A 8 -1.68 13.65 0.69
N LEU A 9 -0.56 13.10 1.15
CA LEU A 9 -0.20 11.69 1.05
C LEU A 9 -0.03 11.06 2.44
N SER A 10 -0.56 9.87 2.60
CA SER A 10 -0.45 9.07 3.83
C SER A 10 0.69 8.05 3.72
N PRO A 11 1.76 8.18 4.53
CA PRO A 11 2.83 7.18 4.58
C PRO A 11 2.43 5.90 5.31
N ILE A 12 2.87 4.76 4.79
CA ILE A 12 2.84 3.45 5.46
C ILE A 12 4.21 2.77 5.35
N GLY A 13 4.51 1.81 6.22
CA GLY A 13 5.75 1.04 6.16
C GLY A 13 6.00 0.18 7.41
N ASN A 14 7.09 -0.57 7.39
CA ASN A 14 7.47 -1.51 8.46
C ASN A 14 8.95 -1.42 8.88
N CYS A 15 9.61 -0.32 8.50
CA CYS A 15 11.05 -0.10 8.67
C CYS A 15 11.95 -1.00 7.80
N ALA A 16 11.37 -1.75 6.85
CA ALA A 16 12.08 -2.39 5.73
C ALA A 16 11.67 -1.76 4.39
N VAL A 17 10.39 -1.44 4.23
CA VAL A 17 9.83 -0.72 3.08
C VAL A 17 8.89 0.40 3.52
N ASN A 18 8.65 1.34 2.62
CA ASN A 18 7.67 2.42 2.79
C ASN A 18 6.95 2.74 1.47
N ALA A 19 5.77 3.33 1.60
CA ALA A 19 4.97 3.78 0.48
C ALA A 19 4.17 5.05 0.86
N LEU A 20 3.77 5.80 -0.16
CA LEU A 20 2.88 6.94 -0.03
C LEU A 20 1.58 6.66 -0.78
N ILE A 21 0.47 6.93 -0.11
CA ILE A 21 -0.88 6.62 -0.58
C ILE A 21 -1.68 7.92 -0.62
N ASP A 22 -2.34 8.19 -1.75
CA ASP A 22 -3.21 9.36 -1.88
C ASP A 22 -4.53 9.21 -1.09
N ARG A 23 -5.33 10.28 -1.09
CA ARG A 23 -6.64 10.29 -0.40
C ARG A 23 -7.64 9.27 -0.93
N GLN A 24 -7.45 8.70 -2.11
CA GLN A 24 -8.35 7.70 -2.74
C GLN A 24 -7.84 6.27 -2.56
N GLY A 25 -6.72 6.09 -1.85
CA GLY A 25 -6.12 4.76 -1.66
C GLY A 25 -5.28 4.32 -2.85
N THR A 26 -4.75 5.23 -3.67
CA THR A 26 -3.77 4.87 -4.69
C THR A 26 -2.37 4.94 -4.11
N PHE A 27 -1.60 3.85 -4.20
CA PHE A 27 -0.16 3.96 -3.99
C PHE A 27 0.44 4.74 -5.16
N VAL A 28 1.08 5.87 -4.85
CA VAL A 28 1.70 6.77 -5.83
C VAL A 28 3.22 6.79 -5.75
N TRP A 29 3.77 6.23 -4.66
CA TRP A 29 5.20 6.15 -4.43
C TRP A 29 5.57 4.90 -3.64
N SER A 30 6.55 4.14 -4.10
CA SER A 30 7.26 3.12 -3.32
C SER A 30 8.49 2.62 -4.07
N CYS A 31 9.61 2.51 -3.35
CA CYS A 31 10.82 1.83 -3.82
C CYS A 31 10.84 0.40 -3.24
N LEU A 32 10.95 -0.60 -4.11
CA LEU A 32 10.97 -2.01 -3.74
C LEU A 32 12.18 -2.69 -4.38
N PRO A 33 12.85 -3.63 -3.67
CA PRO A 33 12.56 -4.09 -2.31
C PRO A 33 13.16 -3.21 -1.21
N ARG A 34 13.88 -2.14 -1.56
CA ARG A 34 14.56 -1.25 -0.61
C ARG A 34 14.12 0.20 -0.76
N PRO A 35 14.07 0.98 0.33
CA PRO A 35 13.61 2.36 0.31
C PRO A 35 14.56 3.32 -0.43
N ASP A 36 15.84 2.95 -0.58
CA ASP A 36 16.86 3.68 -1.34
C ASP A 36 16.99 3.22 -2.80
N GLY A 37 16.13 2.29 -3.23
CA GLY A 37 16.13 1.75 -4.59
C GLY A 37 15.34 2.57 -5.60
N GLU A 38 15.23 2.04 -6.81
CA GLU A 38 14.41 2.61 -7.87
C GLU A 38 12.91 2.57 -7.50
N PRO A 39 12.14 3.65 -7.77
CA PRO A 39 10.70 3.66 -7.51
C PRO A 39 9.94 2.77 -8.51
N VAL A 40 9.35 1.70 -7.99
CA VAL A 40 8.46 0.81 -8.76
C VAL A 40 7.07 1.42 -8.92
N LEU A 41 6.61 2.11 -7.88
CA LEU A 41 5.45 2.98 -7.93
C LEU A 41 6.01 4.41 -7.98
N SER A 42 5.96 5.02 -9.16
CA SER A 42 6.67 6.26 -9.48
C SER A 42 5.74 7.41 -9.87
N ALA A 43 4.42 7.26 -9.68
CA ALA A 43 3.43 8.25 -10.12
C ALA A 43 3.72 9.67 -9.61
N LEU A 44 4.30 9.80 -8.42
CA LEU A 44 4.71 11.07 -7.83
C LEU A 44 5.73 11.86 -8.68
N LEU A 45 6.52 11.17 -9.50
CA LEU A 45 7.50 11.78 -10.42
C LEU A 45 6.95 12.07 -11.82
N GLY A 46 5.70 11.67 -12.12
CA GLY A 46 5.16 11.79 -13.47
C GLY A 46 5.96 10.94 -14.48
N PRO A 47 5.90 9.61 -14.38
CA PRO A 47 6.67 8.71 -15.26
C PRO A 47 6.40 9.00 -16.73
N ARG A 48 7.46 8.98 -17.56
CA ARG A 48 7.39 9.36 -18.98
C ARG A 48 6.75 8.30 -19.88
N CYS A 49 6.64 7.07 -19.40
CA CYS A 49 6.04 5.96 -20.15
C CYS A 49 4.52 6.03 -20.35
N ALA A 50 3.82 6.93 -19.66
CA ALA A 50 2.38 7.10 -19.80
C ALA A 50 1.94 8.53 -19.46
N ALA A 51 0.66 8.83 -19.67
CA ALA A 51 0.09 10.08 -19.18
C ALA A 51 0.13 10.15 -17.64
N ALA A 52 0.03 11.38 -17.09
CA ALA A 52 0.05 11.59 -15.64
C ALA A 52 -1.04 10.76 -14.94
N GLY A 53 -0.65 10.03 -13.89
CA GLY A 53 -1.54 9.15 -13.14
C GLY A 53 -1.86 7.80 -13.81
N GLU A 54 -1.28 7.53 -14.99
CA GLU A 54 -1.51 6.28 -15.73
C GLU A 54 -0.36 5.26 -15.63
N ALA A 55 0.71 5.58 -14.89
CA ALA A 55 1.83 4.69 -14.63
C ALA A 55 2.39 4.92 -13.22
N GLY A 56 3.08 3.91 -12.70
CA GLY A 56 3.69 3.96 -11.36
C GLY A 56 2.64 3.92 -10.24
N VAL A 57 1.50 3.26 -10.47
CA VAL A 57 0.35 3.26 -9.56
C VAL A 57 -0.10 1.85 -9.16
N TRP A 58 -0.59 1.73 -7.93
CA TRP A 58 -1.44 0.62 -7.50
C TRP A 58 -2.74 1.16 -6.90
N SER A 59 -3.86 1.04 -7.63
CA SER A 59 -5.14 1.64 -7.24
C SER A 59 -6.28 0.63 -7.29
N ILE A 60 -7.26 0.85 -6.41
CA ILE A 60 -8.57 0.21 -6.43
C ILE A 60 -9.59 1.32 -6.32
N THR A 61 -10.20 1.64 -7.46
CA THR A 61 -11.11 2.78 -7.59
C THR A 61 -12.56 2.32 -7.47
N CYS A 62 -13.40 3.16 -6.87
CA CYS A 62 -14.84 2.97 -6.82
C CYS A 62 -15.49 3.70 -8.01
N VAL A 63 -16.37 3.01 -8.74
CA VAL A 63 -17.16 3.63 -9.81
C VAL A 63 -18.15 4.63 -9.20
N ASP A 64 -18.36 5.76 -9.87
CA ASP A 64 -19.24 6.83 -9.40
C ASP A 64 -18.87 7.33 -7.98
N LEU A 65 -17.56 7.42 -7.68
CA LEU A 65 -17.05 7.88 -6.38
C LEU A 65 -17.68 9.23 -6.00
N ALA A 66 -18.29 9.28 -4.82
CA ALA A 66 -18.86 10.48 -4.22
C ALA A 66 -17.98 11.06 -3.12
N SER A 67 -17.40 10.20 -2.27
CA SER A 67 -16.51 10.65 -1.19
C SER A 67 -15.43 9.61 -0.87
N SER A 68 -14.32 10.13 -0.33
CA SER A 68 -13.24 9.33 0.24
C SER A 68 -12.87 9.85 1.63
N GLU A 69 -12.83 8.95 2.61
CA GLU A 69 -12.42 9.22 3.98
C GLU A 69 -11.23 8.34 4.33
N GLN A 70 -10.16 8.93 4.85
CA GLN A 70 -8.94 8.21 5.17
C GLN A 70 -8.54 8.47 6.63
N ALA A 71 -8.18 7.39 7.34
CA ALA A 71 -7.71 7.46 8.71
C ALA A 71 -6.75 6.30 9.01
N TYR A 72 -5.76 6.54 9.84
CA TYR A 72 -4.97 5.46 10.42
C TYR A 72 -5.78 4.71 11.48
N LEU A 73 -5.63 3.39 11.55
CA LEU A 73 -6.10 2.66 12.73
C LEU A 73 -5.34 3.17 13.96
N ARG A 74 -6.08 3.37 15.05
CA ARG A 74 -5.57 4.04 16.25
C ARG A 74 -4.21 3.48 16.70
N ASN A 75 -3.24 4.39 16.82
CA ASN A 75 -1.87 4.13 17.26
C ASN A 75 -1.12 3.12 16.38
N THR A 76 -1.30 3.18 15.05
CA THR A 76 -0.62 2.30 14.09
C THR A 76 -0.19 3.04 12.82
N ALA A 77 0.65 2.39 12.01
CA ALA A 77 0.90 2.78 10.62
C ALA A 77 0.00 2.03 9.61
N VAL A 78 -1.15 1.51 10.04
CA VAL A 78 -2.13 0.85 9.18
C VAL A 78 -3.15 1.89 8.70
N LEU A 79 -3.28 2.03 7.40
CA LEU A 79 -4.13 3.03 6.78
C LEU A 79 -5.48 2.41 6.37
N ARG A 80 -6.58 3.05 6.72
CA ARG A 80 -7.93 2.69 6.28
C ARG A 80 -8.49 3.80 5.40
N THR A 81 -8.87 3.45 4.17
CA THR A 81 -9.53 4.35 3.23
C THR A 81 -10.94 3.82 2.95
N VAL A 82 -11.97 4.64 3.17
CA VAL A 82 -13.36 4.32 2.88
C VAL A 82 -13.80 5.08 1.65
N LEU A 83 -14.24 4.35 0.63
CA LEU A 83 -14.76 4.91 -0.61
C LEU A 83 -16.26 4.70 -0.66
N ARG A 84 -17.01 5.76 -0.97
CA ARG A 84 -18.48 5.72 -1.12
C ARG A 84 -18.87 6.18 -2.52
N ASP A 85 -19.75 5.43 -3.17
CA ASP A 85 -20.33 5.84 -4.45
C ASP A 85 -21.54 6.78 -4.26
N GLN A 86 -21.96 7.41 -5.35
CA GLN A 86 -23.12 8.32 -5.38
C GLN A 86 -24.46 7.64 -5.04
N ARG A 87 -24.51 6.31 -5.03
CA ARG A 87 -25.71 5.50 -4.77
C ARG A 87 -25.72 4.93 -3.35
N GLY A 88 -24.71 5.25 -2.53
CA GLY A 88 -24.59 4.83 -1.14
C GLY A 88 -23.91 3.48 -0.93
N ALA A 89 -23.43 2.79 -1.98
CA ALA A 89 -22.56 1.64 -1.78
C ALA A 89 -21.18 2.11 -1.31
N ALA A 90 -20.54 1.31 -0.46
CA ALA A 90 -19.29 1.67 0.16
C ALA A 90 -18.37 0.47 0.33
N LEU A 91 -17.06 0.71 0.21
CA LEU A 91 -16.01 -0.25 0.54
C LEU A 91 -14.95 0.39 1.44
N GLU A 92 -14.18 -0.45 2.13
CA GLU A 92 -12.93 -0.07 2.77
C GLU A 92 -11.73 -0.74 2.09
N ILE A 93 -10.62 -0.02 2.08
CA ILE A 93 -9.29 -0.48 1.72
C ILE A 93 -8.42 -0.33 2.96
N ILE A 94 -7.76 -1.41 3.38
CA ILE A 94 -6.83 -1.43 4.50
C ILE A 94 -5.44 -1.74 3.96
N ASP A 95 -4.54 -0.78 4.10
CA ASP A 95 -3.18 -0.82 3.58
C ASP A 95 -2.16 -0.82 4.72
N PHE A 96 -1.21 -1.76 4.68
CA PHE A 96 -0.16 -1.85 5.67
C PHE A 96 1.07 -2.60 5.14
N ALA A 97 2.23 -2.34 5.75
CA ALA A 97 3.37 -3.22 5.62
C ALA A 97 3.44 -4.12 6.88
N PRO A 98 3.57 -5.44 6.74
CA PRO A 98 3.49 -6.36 7.86
C PRO A 98 4.70 -6.19 8.79
N ARG A 99 4.43 -6.11 10.09
CA ARG A 99 5.45 -6.04 11.15
C ARG A 99 4.92 -6.71 12.41
N LEU A 100 5.46 -7.86 12.79
CA LEU A 100 5.01 -8.57 13.98
C LEU A 100 6.08 -9.46 14.56
N ARG A 101 5.98 -9.77 15.85
CA ARG A 101 6.82 -10.82 16.46
C ARG A 101 6.34 -12.20 16.02
N GLN A 102 7.24 -12.98 15.44
CA GLN A 102 7.00 -14.36 15.02
C GLN A 102 8.25 -15.19 15.34
N HIS A 103 8.08 -16.32 16.02
CA HIS A 103 9.18 -17.21 16.43
C HIS A 103 10.34 -16.46 17.14
N SER A 104 10.00 -15.59 18.09
CA SER A 104 10.96 -14.75 18.85
C SER A 104 11.78 -13.76 18.01
N ARG A 105 11.40 -13.50 16.76
CA ARG A 105 12.02 -12.51 15.87
C ARG A 105 10.98 -11.54 15.36
N ILE A 106 11.42 -10.35 14.95
CA ILE A 106 10.53 -9.40 14.25
C ILE A 106 10.48 -9.83 12.78
N HIS A 107 9.30 -10.25 12.34
CA HIS A 107 9.01 -10.48 10.93
C HIS A 107 8.58 -9.15 10.30
N ARG A 108 9.36 -8.68 9.31
CA ARG A 108 9.15 -7.42 8.59
C ARG A 108 9.63 -7.53 7.12
N PRO A 109 8.94 -8.32 6.27
CA PRO A 109 9.36 -8.51 4.89
C PRO A 109 9.28 -7.19 4.10
N ALA A 110 10.05 -7.10 3.02
CA ALA A 110 9.98 -5.99 2.07
C ALA A 110 8.72 -6.08 1.20
N ALA A 111 7.54 -5.91 1.83
CA ALA A 111 6.25 -6.17 1.21
C ALA A 111 5.13 -5.32 1.80
N PHE A 112 4.00 -5.28 1.08
CA PHE A 112 2.75 -4.64 1.49
C PHE A 112 1.59 -5.61 1.40
N PHE A 113 0.63 -5.42 2.30
CA PHE A 113 -0.69 -6.00 2.20
C PHE A 113 -1.72 -4.91 1.91
N ARG A 114 -2.72 -5.32 1.13
CA ARG A 114 -3.95 -4.56 0.90
C ARG A 114 -5.14 -5.49 1.09
N ILE A 115 -6.10 -5.08 1.91
CA ILE A 115 -7.38 -5.78 2.10
C ILE A 115 -8.50 -4.87 1.62
N VAL A 116 -9.42 -5.39 0.83
CA VAL A 116 -10.57 -4.65 0.28
C VAL A 116 -11.84 -5.34 0.71
N ARG A 117 -12.73 -4.63 1.41
CA ARG A 117 -13.98 -5.22 1.91
C ARG A 117 -15.18 -4.36 1.52
N PRO A 118 -16.30 -4.96 1.07
CA PRO A 118 -17.55 -4.23 0.96
C PRO A 118 -18.06 -3.87 2.37
N ILE A 119 -18.49 -2.64 2.57
CA ILE A 119 -19.11 -2.18 3.82
C ILE A 119 -20.63 -2.21 3.69
N THR A 120 -21.16 -1.67 2.60
CA THR A 120 -22.61 -1.55 2.37
C THR A 120 -22.90 -1.55 0.88
N GLY A 121 -24.04 -2.11 0.49
CA GLY A 121 -24.42 -2.23 -0.91
C GLY A 121 -23.49 -3.17 -1.68
N ALA A 122 -23.39 -2.96 -2.98
CA ALA A 122 -22.57 -3.78 -3.86
C ALA A 122 -21.66 -2.90 -4.73
N PRO A 123 -20.58 -2.35 -4.14
CA PRO A 123 -19.75 -1.36 -4.81
C PRO A 123 -19.08 -1.98 -6.05
N ARG A 124 -19.01 -1.19 -7.12
CA ARG A 124 -18.29 -1.57 -8.34
C ARG A 124 -16.90 -0.99 -8.29
N ILE A 125 -15.90 -1.84 -8.52
CA ILE A 125 -14.49 -1.46 -8.43
C ILE A 125 -13.72 -1.77 -9.70
N THR A 126 -12.69 -0.96 -9.96
CA THR A 126 -11.65 -1.23 -10.98
C THR A 126 -10.29 -1.25 -10.29
N MET A 127 -9.55 -2.33 -10.49
CA MET A 127 -8.20 -2.52 -9.95
C MET A 127 -7.18 -2.22 -11.03
N ARG A 128 -6.12 -1.49 -10.68
CA ARG A 128 -4.99 -1.20 -11.57
C ARG A 128 -3.68 -1.43 -10.84
N PHE A 129 -2.77 -2.13 -11.49
CA PHE A 129 -1.39 -2.25 -11.04
C PHE A 129 -0.48 -2.04 -12.24
N ARG A 130 0.16 -0.87 -12.27
CA ARG A 130 1.01 -0.43 -13.38
C ARG A 130 2.39 -0.03 -12.86
N PRO A 131 3.18 -0.98 -12.33
CA PRO A 131 4.53 -0.70 -11.88
C PRO A 131 5.41 -0.24 -13.04
N THR A 132 6.40 0.57 -12.72
CA THR A 132 7.39 1.09 -13.67
C THR A 132 8.76 0.49 -13.44
N ALA A 133 9.59 0.59 -14.48
CA ALA A 133 11.01 0.29 -14.46
C ALA A 133 11.78 1.43 -15.13
N ASP A 134 13.10 1.39 -14.98
CA ASP A 134 14.06 2.32 -15.55
C ASP A 134 13.72 3.77 -15.15
N TYR A 135 13.43 4.00 -13.86
CA TYR A 135 13.04 5.31 -13.30
C TYR A 135 11.80 5.95 -13.95
N GLY A 136 10.84 5.13 -14.38
CA GLY A 136 9.61 5.61 -14.99
C GLY A 136 9.66 5.74 -16.52
N GLU A 137 10.76 5.33 -17.16
CA GLU A 137 10.87 5.27 -18.62
C GLU A 137 10.02 4.17 -19.25
N ARG A 138 9.68 3.13 -18.48
CA ARG A 138 8.99 1.95 -19.02
C ARG A 138 7.97 1.38 -18.03
N LEU A 139 6.86 0.90 -18.56
CA LEU A 139 5.93 0.04 -17.81
C LEU A 139 6.49 -1.36 -17.70
N ALA A 140 6.44 -1.94 -16.49
CA ALA A 140 6.83 -3.33 -16.31
C ALA A 140 5.73 -4.27 -16.85
N THR A 141 6.14 -5.29 -17.60
CA THR A 141 5.23 -6.26 -18.20
C THR A 141 4.89 -7.37 -17.21
N ALA A 142 3.60 -7.69 -17.10
CA ALA A 142 3.13 -8.76 -16.22
C ALA A 142 3.43 -10.16 -16.80
N ARG A 143 3.99 -11.05 -15.97
CA ARG A 143 3.93 -12.50 -16.15
C ARG A 143 2.82 -13.05 -15.28
N VAL A 144 1.78 -13.60 -15.89
CA VAL A 144 0.53 -13.96 -15.20
C VAL A 144 0.56 -15.42 -14.76
N GLY A 145 0.31 -15.64 -13.47
CA GLY A 145 0.01 -16.95 -12.89
C GLY A 145 -1.47 -17.11 -12.54
N SER A 146 -1.82 -18.21 -11.87
CA SER A 146 -3.21 -18.52 -11.49
C SER A 146 -3.78 -17.57 -10.43
N ASN A 147 -2.95 -17.13 -9.50
CA ASN A 147 -3.32 -16.31 -8.34
C ASN A 147 -2.33 -15.14 -8.12
N HIS A 148 -1.48 -14.85 -9.09
CA HIS A 148 -0.48 -13.80 -8.99
C HIS A 148 -0.12 -13.22 -10.35
N ALA A 149 0.50 -12.05 -10.35
CA ALA A 149 1.23 -11.50 -11.47
C ALA A 149 2.62 -11.03 -11.01
N SER A 150 3.66 -11.40 -11.76
CA SER A 150 5.04 -11.00 -11.48
C SER A 150 5.53 -9.96 -12.49
N PHE A 151 6.39 -9.05 -12.04
CA PHE A 151 6.86 -7.91 -12.82
C PHE A 151 8.36 -7.70 -12.57
N GLU A 152 9.12 -7.48 -13.64
CA GLU A 152 10.53 -7.10 -13.54
C GLU A 152 10.64 -5.56 -13.54
N CYS A 153 11.14 -5.00 -12.43
CA CYS A 153 11.21 -3.57 -12.16
C CYS A 153 12.59 -3.21 -11.60
N GLY A 154 13.34 -2.31 -12.26
CA GLY A 154 14.60 -1.78 -11.74
C GLY A 154 15.63 -2.82 -11.30
N GLY A 155 15.74 -3.94 -12.03
CA GLY A 155 16.67 -5.03 -11.71
C GLY A 155 16.20 -6.02 -10.62
N ALA A 156 15.01 -5.82 -10.06
CA ALA A 156 14.37 -6.76 -9.14
C ALA A 156 13.07 -7.31 -9.74
N ALA A 157 12.67 -8.50 -9.30
CA ALA A 157 11.36 -9.07 -9.62
C ALA A 157 10.43 -8.92 -8.41
N ILE A 158 9.25 -8.37 -8.64
CA ILE A 158 8.19 -8.25 -7.64
C ILE A 158 6.97 -9.07 -8.06
N ARG A 159 6.18 -9.49 -7.07
CA ARG A 159 4.95 -10.27 -7.29
C ARG A 159 3.80 -9.66 -6.53
N LEU A 160 2.66 -9.55 -7.22
CA LEU A 160 1.36 -9.27 -6.64
C LEU A 160 0.58 -10.59 -6.55
N THR A 161 0.45 -11.15 -5.35
CA THR A 161 -0.36 -12.34 -5.07
C THR A 161 -1.73 -11.94 -4.53
N THR A 162 -2.80 -12.60 -4.95
CA THR A 162 -4.16 -12.22 -4.57
C THR A 162 -5.16 -13.38 -4.66
N ASN A 163 -6.29 -13.27 -3.95
CA ASN A 163 -7.47 -14.10 -4.16
C ASN A 163 -8.46 -13.47 -5.17
N ALA A 164 -8.18 -12.28 -5.71
CA ALA A 164 -8.96 -11.68 -6.79
C ALA A 164 -8.67 -12.37 -8.13
N PRO A 165 -9.62 -12.38 -9.08
CA PRO A 165 -9.32 -12.84 -10.44
C PRO A 165 -8.19 -12.00 -11.06
N VAL A 166 -7.05 -12.62 -11.35
CA VAL A 166 -5.86 -11.91 -11.87
C VAL A 166 -6.15 -11.20 -13.19
N SER A 167 -7.05 -11.77 -14.01
CA SER A 167 -7.53 -11.14 -15.24
C SER A 167 -8.21 -9.80 -15.02
N HIS A 168 -8.86 -9.56 -13.87
CA HIS A 168 -9.46 -8.27 -13.54
C HIS A 168 -8.41 -7.19 -13.26
N ILE A 169 -7.20 -7.57 -12.84
CA ILE A 169 -6.08 -6.66 -12.61
C ILE A 169 -5.41 -6.34 -13.94
N VAL A 170 -5.02 -7.38 -14.69
CA VAL A 170 -4.26 -7.25 -15.95
C VAL A 170 -5.07 -6.53 -17.03
N GLN A 171 -6.38 -6.75 -17.06
CA GLN A 171 -7.29 -6.14 -18.04
C GLN A 171 -8.09 -4.97 -17.45
N GLU A 172 -7.82 -4.58 -16.20
CA GLU A 172 -8.47 -3.46 -15.50
C GLU A 172 -9.99 -3.49 -15.57
N ARG A 173 -10.57 -4.68 -15.43
CA ARG A 173 -12.03 -4.87 -15.56
C ARG A 173 -12.74 -4.26 -14.36
N THR A 174 -13.85 -3.58 -14.64
CA THR A 174 -14.81 -3.20 -13.61
C THR A 174 -15.69 -4.39 -13.23
N PHE A 175 -15.81 -4.67 -11.94
CA PHE A 175 -16.67 -5.74 -11.43
C PHE A 175 -17.27 -5.36 -10.08
N ARG A 176 -18.23 -6.17 -9.62
CA ARG A 176 -18.89 -5.99 -8.31
C ARG A 176 -18.03 -6.63 -7.22
N LEU A 177 -17.72 -5.89 -6.17
CA LEU A 177 -17.05 -6.42 -4.99
C LEU A 177 -18.08 -7.14 -4.11
N GLU A 178 -18.09 -8.46 -4.14
CA GLU A 178 -19.03 -9.30 -3.38
C GLU A 178 -18.40 -9.89 -2.12
N THR A 179 -17.12 -10.24 -2.19
CA THR A 179 -16.36 -10.85 -1.11
C THR A 179 -15.08 -10.05 -0.83
N PRO A 180 -14.50 -10.17 0.38
CA PRO A 180 -13.22 -9.56 0.68
C PRO A 180 -12.10 -10.03 -0.27
N LEU A 181 -11.31 -9.07 -0.74
CA LEU A 181 -10.12 -9.33 -1.53
C LEU A 181 -8.87 -8.99 -0.71
N ALA A 182 -7.84 -9.81 -0.84
CA ALA A 182 -6.54 -9.60 -0.22
C ALA A 182 -5.45 -9.62 -1.29
N PHE A 183 -4.44 -8.80 -1.08
CA PHE A 183 -3.29 -8.67 -1.96
C PHE A 183 -2.02 -8.63 -1.12
N TYR A 184 -0.98 -9.31 -1.60
CA TYR A 184 0.37 -9.23 -1.10
C TYR A 184 1.29 -8.80 -2.24
N LEU A 185 1.92 -7.65 -2.08
CA LEU A 185 2.92 -7.11 -3.00
C LEU A 185 4.30 -7.25 -2.35
N GLY A 186 5.18 -8.08 -2.89
CA GLY A 186 6.50 -8.33 -2.32
C GLY A 186 7.48 -8.93 -3.32
N PRO A 187 8.56 -9.58 -2.86
CA PRO A 187 9.50 -10.30 -3.71
C PRO A 187 8.80 -11.35 -4.59
N ASP A 188 9.40 -11.69 -5.74
CA ASP A 188 8.85 -12.70 -6.66
C ASP A 188 9.00 -14.15 -6.16
N GLU A 189 8.36 -14.44 -5.02
CA GLU A 189 8.34 -15.73 -4.36
C GLU A 189 6.90 -16.25 -4.22
N PRO A 190 6.65 -17.56 -4.33
CA PRO A 190 5.35 -18.15 -4.04
C PRO A 190 4.87 -17.83 -2.63
N TYR A 191 3.63 -17.35 -2.52
CA TYR A 191 3.00 -17.13 -1.23
C TYR A 191 2.47 -18.48 -0.69
N PRO A 192 2.91 -18.94 0.50
CA PRO A 192 2.74 -20.34 0.93
C PRO A 192 1.38 -20.65 1.58
N ALA A 193 0.50 -19.65 1.75
CA ALA A 193 -0.74 -19.77 2.52
C ALA A 193 -1.95 -19.21 1.77
N ASP A 194 -3.15 -19.45 2.32
CA ASP A 194 -4.35 -18.71 1.91
C ASP A 194 -4.17 -17.22 2.23
N ILE A 195 -4.01 -16.43 1.17
CA ILE A 195 -3.72 -15.00 1.26
C ILE A 195 -4.79 -14.21 2.02
N ALA A 196 -6.07 -14.61 1.95
CA ALA A 196 -7.14 -13.89 2.62
C ALA A 196 -7.06 -14.09 4.14
N ALA A 197 -6.95 -15.34 4.59
CA ALA A 197 -6.80 -15.67 6.01
C ALA A 197 -5.47 -15.13 6.58
N ASP A 198 -4.40 -15.16 5.79
CA ASP A 198 -3.10 -14.64 6.20
C ASP A 198 -3.09 -13.13 6.33
N ALA A 199 -3.69 -12.39 5.39
CA ALA A 199 -3.77 -10.94 5.46
C ALA A 199 -4.45 -10.45 6.76
N GLU A 200 -5.52 -11.12 7.20
CA GLU A 200 -6.18 -10.82 8.48
C GLU A 200 -5.27 -11.07 9.69
N ARG A 201 -4.56 -12.20 9.69
CA ARG A 201 -3.60 -12.54 10.75
C ARG A 201 -2.46 -11.52 10.80
N MET A 202 -1.90 -11.16 9.66
CA MET A 202 -0.82 -10.17 9.52
C MET A 202 -1.29 -8.78 9.93
N LEU A 203 -2.52 -8.39 9.59
CA LEU A 203 -3.13 -7.13 10.01
C LEU A 203 -3.24 -7.06 11.54
N ALA A 204 -3.77 -8.11 12.17
CA ALA A 204 -3.93 -8.17 13.62
C ALA A 204 -2.58 -8.07 14.34
N GLY A 205 -1.59 -8.88 13.94
CA GLY A 205 -0.24 -8.85 14.52
C GLY A 205 0.47 -7.50 14.29
N THR A 206 0.27 -6.89 13.12
CA THR A 206 0.82 -5.55 12.82
C THR A 206 0.22 -4.46 13.69
N CYS A 207 -1.10 -4.51 13.91
CA CYS A 207 -1.76 -3.58 14.82
C CYS A 207 -1.26 -3.75 16.26
N GLU A 208 -1.04 -5.00 16.70
CA GLU A 208 -0.53 -5.30 18.03
C GLU A 208 0.90 -4.78 18.22
N ASP A 209 1.82 -5.05 17.29
CA ASP A 209 3.22 -4.59 17.36
C ASP A 209 3.30 -3.06 17.43
N TRP A 210 2.54 -2.35 16.59
CA TRP A 210 2.50 -0.90 16.63
C TRP A 210 1.99 -0.36 17.96
N ARG A 211 0.91 -0.94 18.49
CA ARG A 211 0.34 -0.51 19.78
C ARG A 211 1.27 -0.84 20.94
N GLU A 212 1.96 -1.97 20.91
CA GLU A 212 3.00 -2.32 21.89
C GLU A 212 4.14 -1.31 21.84
N TRP A 213 4.64 -1.00 20.64
CA TRP A 213 5.70 0.00 20.48
C TRP A 213 5.27 1.38 20.96
N VAL A 214 4.05 1.83 20.65
CA VAL A 214 3.53 3.11 21.14
C VAL A 214 3.47 3.17 22.67
N ARG A 215 3.18 2.05 23.36
CA ARG A 215 3.21 1.99 24.84
C ARG A 215 4.60 2.20 25.43
N THR A 216 5.67 2.00 24.65
CA THR A 216 7.04 2.26 25.11
C THR A 216 7.45 3.73 25.00
N LEU A 217 6.64 4.57 24.33
CA LEU A 217 6.93 5.99 24.17
C LEU A 217 6.69 6.76 25.47
N SER A 218 7.59 7.69 25.76
CA SER A 218 7.35 8.71 26.79
C SER A 218 6.47 9.80 26.20
N LEU A 219 5.17 9.75 26.51
CA LEU A 219 4.18 10.66 25.95
C LEU A 219 3.84 11.80 26.92
N PRO A 220 3.74 13.05 26.46
CA PRO A 220 3.18 14.14 27.27
C PRO A 220 1.70 13.88 27.59
N LEU A 221 1.15 14.59 28.57
CA LEU A 221 -0.29 14.52 28.88
C LEU A 221 -1.11 15.21 27.78
N ASP A 222 -0.64 16.35 27.29
CA ASP A 222 -1.27 17.09 26.20
C ASP A 222 -0.76 16.59 24.83
N TRP A 223 -1.59 16.70 23.79
CA TRP A 223 -1.21 16.41 22.39
C TRP A 223 -0.74 14.99 22.07
N GLN A 224 -1.13 14.00 22.88
CA GLN A 224 -0.70 12.60 22.72
C GLN A 224 -0.90 12.07 21.30
N GLU A 225 -2.05 12.34 20.69
CA GLU A 225 -2.36 11.84 19.35
C GLU A 225 -1.39 12.39 18.29
N ALA A 226 -1.07 13.68 18.37
CA ALA A 226 -0.12 14.31 17.45
C ALA A 226 1.30 13.77 17.66
N VAL A 227 1.73 13.61 18.91
CA VAL A 227 3.06 13.07 19.23
C VAL A 227 3.21 11.62 18.78
N ILE A 228 2.20 10.77 19.02
CA ILE A 228 2.21 9.38 18.55
C ILE A 228 2.29 9.35 17.02
N ARG A 229 1.49 10.18 16.34
CA ARG A 229 1.49 10.21 14.86
C ARG A 229 2.85 10.65 14.31
N ALA A 230 3.45 11.68 14.89
CA ALA A 230 4.80 12.13 14.51
C ALA A 230 5.85 11.04 14.79
N ALA A 231 5.82 10.39 15.96
CA ALA A 231 6.76 9.34 16.32
C ALA A 231 6.69 8.14 15.38
N ILE A 232 5.48 7.68 15.01
CA ILE A 232 5.31 6.61 14.02
C ILE A 232 5.87 7.08 12.67
N ALA A 233 5.60 8.31 12.23
CA ALA A 233 6.12 8.81 10.95
C ALA A 233 7.66 8.84 10.92
N LEU A 234 8.31 9.29 11.99
CA LEU A 234 9.77 9.24 12.14
C LEU A 234 10.29 7.80 12.11
N LYS A 235 9.59 6.87 12.76
CA LYS A 235 9.96 5.45 12.73
C LYS A 235 9.86 4.84 11.33
N LEU A 236 8.92 5.30 10.49
CA LEU A 236 8.83 4.85 9.10
C LEU A 236 10.01 5.34 8.23
N CYS A 237 10.70 6.42 8.62
CA CYS A 237 11.93 6.87 7.96
C CYS A 237 13.17 6.06 8.36
N MET A 238 13.07 5.16 9.34
CA MET A 238 14.18 4.30 9.75
C MET A 238 14.20 3.03 8.91
N PHE A 239 15.36 2.74 8.30
CA PHE A 239 15.66 1.42 7.75
C PHE A 239 16.33 0.56 8.84
N GLU A 240 15.55 -0.32 9.46
CA GLU A 240 15.94 -0.99 10.72
C GLU A 240 17.07 -2.01 10.54
N GLU A 241 17.31 -2.51 9.32
CA GLU A 241 18.42 -3.44 9.07
C GLU A 241 19.80 -2.81 9.33
N THR A 242 19.98 -1.53 8.96
CA THR A 242 21.25 -0.81 9.15
C THR A 242 21.18 0.29 10.21
N GLY A 243 19.96 0.67 10.63
CA GLY A 243 19.73 1.84 11.49
C GLY A 243 19.80 3.18 10.73
N ALA A 244 19.94 3.16 9.40
CA ALA A 244 19.94 4.37 8.59
C ALA A 244 18.58 5.08 8.66
N ILE A 245 18.60 6.41 8.57
CA ILE A 245 17.40 7.25 8.55
C ILE A 245 17.38 7.98 7.21
N ILE A 246 16.30 7.81 6.44
CA ILE A 246 16.08 8.60 5.22
C ILE A 246 15.55 9.99 5.60
N ALA A 247 15.94 11.02 4.86
CA ALA A 247 15.50 12.39 5.12
C ALA A 247 13.98 12.55 4.93
N ALA A 248 13.42 11.88 3.92
CA ALA A 248 12.01 11.81 3.63
C ALA A 248 11.68 10.48 2.94
N MET A 249 10.41 10.05 3.01
CA MET A 249 9.88 8.92 2.24
C MET A 249 9.58 9.30 0.77
N THR A 250 9.91 10.53 0.38
CA THR A 250 9.77 11.06 -0.98
C THR A 250 11.15 11.28 -1.59
N THR A 251 11.18 11.67 -2.85
CA THR A 251 12.34 12.29 -3.49
C THR A 251 12.11 13.80 -3.65
N SER A 252 12.98 14.51 -4.36
CA SER A 252 12.83 15.93 -4.71
C SER A 252 11.61 16.14 -5.61
N ILE A 253 10.43 16.23 -5.01
CA ILE A 253 9.17 16.57 -5.68
C ILE A 253 9.27 18.03 -6.17
N PRO A 254 8.94 18.33 -7.43
CA PRO A 254 8.93 19.69 -7.97
C PRO A 254 7.86 20.60 -7.32
#